data_AF-A0A7C1W402-F1
#
_entry.id   AF-A0A7C1W402-F1
#
_cell.length_a   1.000
_cell.length_b   1.000
_cell.length_c   1.000
_cell.angle_alpha   90.00
_cell.angle_beta   90.00
_cell.angle_gamma   90.00
#
_symmetry.space_group_name_H-M   'P 1'
#
loop_
_entity.id
_entity.type
_entity.pdbx_description
1 polymer ?
#
loop_
_entity_poly.entity_id
_entity_poly.type
_entity_poly.pdbx_seq_one_letter_code
_entity_poly.pdbx_strand_id
1 'polypeptide(L)'
;MRKKANPPARTARAVKPEEVRKILEEEARISSDAEEQAAFQVRKWRIIHKFIHANPFRVSDTLPRSDQWRRVLGHLKHTVGEAELSEWLIVQVDVAANIEAGIRDLRPRRSEPCFDLVLEYVSNRKRKALAVLKW
;
A
#
# COMPACT_ATOMS: atom_id res chain seq x y z
N MET A 1 -39.97 11.91 -19.56
CA MET A 1 -39.28 10.64 -19.20
C MET A 1 -38.26 10.91 -18.10
N ARG A 2 -38.54 10.53 -16.84
CA ARG A 2 -37.59 10.66 -15.72
C ARG A 2 -36.59 9.50 -15.79
N LYS A 3 -35.30 9.79 -15.99
CA LYS A 3 -34.22 8.80 -15.89
C LYS A 3 -34.21 8.23 -14.47
N LYS A 4 -34.45 6.92 -14.32
CA LYS A 4 -34.27 6.21 -13.04
C LYS A 4 -32.78 6.31 -12.67
N ALA A 5 -32.48 6.89 -11.51
CA ALA A 5 -31.15 6.85 -10.95
C ALA A 5 -30.82 5.38 -10.63
N ASN A 6 -29.74 4.86 -11.20
CA ASN A 6 -29.19 3.58 -10.77
C ASN A 6 -28.77 3.71 -9.30
N PRO A 7 -29.15 2.76 -8.42
CA PRO A 7 -28.70 2.79 -7.03
C PRO A 7 -27.16 2.69 -6.99
N PRO A 8 -26.50 3.34 -6.02
CA PRO A 8 -25.05 3.28 -5.91
C PRO A 8 -24.61 1.82 -5.75
N ALA A 9 -23.64 1.42 -6.57
CA ALA A 9 -23.04 0.10 -6.55
C ALA A 9 -22.68 -0.29 -5.11
N ARG A 10 -23.07 -1.52 -4.70
CA ARG A 10 -22.72 -2.18 -3.42
C ARG A 10 -21.44 -1.57 -2.82
N THR A 11 -21.58 -0.77 -1.77
CA THR A 11 -20.45 -0.20 -1.03
C THR A 11 -19.52 -1.35 -0.66
N ALA A 12 -18.31 -1.35 -1.23
CA ALA A 12 -17.32 -2.37 -0.92
C ALA A 12 -17.15 -2.41 0.60
N ARG A 13 -17.30 -3.60 1.21
CA ARG A 13 -17.15 -3.78 2.66
C ARG A 13 -15.86 -3.09 3.14
N ALA A 14 -16.00 -2.15 4.07
CA ALA A 14 -14.87 -1.51 4.73
C ALA A 14 -14.06 -2.58 5.48
N VAL A 15 -12.77 -2.63 5.21
CA VAL A 15 -11.83 -3.52 5.92
C VAL A 15 -11.48 -2.85 7.24
N LYS A 16 -11.67 -3.57 8.35
CA LYS A 16 -11.31 -3.04 9.67
C LYS A 16 -9.80 -3.22 9.94
N PRO A 17 -9.17 -2.39 10.80
CA PRO A 17 -7.76 -2.55 11.16
C PRO A 17 -7.42 -3.95 11.70
N GLU A 18 -8.34 -4.59 12.42
CA GLU A 18 -8.14 -5.93 12.97
C GLU A 18 -8.02 -7.00 11.87
N GLU A 19 -8.66 -6.80 10.71
CA GLU A 19 -8.52 -7.72 9.58
C GLU A 19 -7.13 -7.64 8.95
N VAL A 20 -6.52 -6.44 8.95
CA VAL A 20 -5.13 -6.25 8.52
C VAL A 20 -4.18 -6.93 9.50
N ARG A 21 -4.35 -6.71 10.81
CA ARG A 21 -3.52 -7.37 11.82
C ARG A 21 -3.62 -8.89 11.73
N LYS A 22 -4.85 -9.41 11.66
CA LYS A 22 -5.10 -10.86 11.57
C LYS A 22 -4.44 -11.48 10.35
N ILE A 23 -4.52 -10.85 9.17
CA ILE A 23 -3.88 -11.42 7.98
C ILE A 23 -2.36 -11.41 8.09
N LEU A 24 -1.75 -10.41 8.75
CA LEU A 24 -0.31 -10.39 8.97
C LEU A 24 0.14 -11.43 10.00
N GLU A 25 -0.64 -11.67 11.05
CA GLU A 25 -0.37 -12.75 12.02
C GLU A 25 -0.50 -14.14 11.40
N GLU A 26 -1.43 -14.31 10.46
CA GLU A 26 -1.60 -15.55 9.71
C GLU A 26 -0.40 -15.86 8.80
N GLU A 27 0.28 -14.84 8.25
CA GLU A 27 1.43 -15.00 7.34
C GLU A 27 2.52 -15.89 7.95
N ALA A 28 2.79 -15.73 9.25
CA ALA A 28 3.78 -16.51 9.99
C ALA A 28 3.44 -18.00 10.12
N ARG A 29 2.21 -18.40 9.80
CA ARG A 29 1.68 -19.77 9.96
C ARG A 29 1.38 -20.46 8.63
N ILE A 30 1.60 -19.78 7.49
CA ILE A 30 1.30 -20.36 6.17
C ILE A 30 2.32 -21.44 5.83
N SER A 31 1.83 -22.53 5.25
CA SER A 31 2.60 -23.64 4.70
C SER A 31 3.71 -23.17 3.74
N SER A 32 4.78 -23.95 3.59
CA SER A 32 5.78 -23.71 2.54
C SER A 32 5.30 -24.10 1.14
N ASP A 33 4.08 -24.65 1.01
CA ASP A 33 3.49 -24.97 -0.28
C ASP A 33 3.32 -23.71 -1.15
N ALA A 34 3.75 -23.81 -2.41
CA ALA A 34 3.83 -22.66 -3.30
C ALA A 34 2.44 -22.13 -3.70
N GLU A 35 1.45 -23.01 -3.88
CA GLU A 35 0.10 -22.62 -4.27
C GLU A 35 -0.63 -21.95 -3.10
N GLU A 36 -0.52 -22.54 -1.90
CA GLU A 36 -1.08 -21.94 -0.67
C GLU A 36 -0.46 -20.57 -0.37
N GLN A 37 0.86 -20.43 -0.54
CA GLN A 37 1.57 -19.15 -0.41
C GLN A 37 1.07 -18.11 -1.43
N ALA A 38 0.95 -18.49 -2.70
CA ALA A 38 0.48 -17.58 -3.74
C ALA A 38 -0.96 -17.11 -3.47
N ALA A 39 -1.85 -18.03 -3.08
CA ALA A 39 -3.23 -17.71 -2.72
C ALA A 39 -3.30 -16.78 -1.50
N PHE A 40 -2.47 -17.04 -0.48
CA PHE A 40 -2.34 -16.20 0.69
C PHE A 40 -1.86 -14.78 0.34
N GLN A 41 -0.82 -14.64 -0.47
CA GLN A 41 -0.30 -13.33 -0.88
C GLN A 41 -1.38 -12.51 -1.61
N VAL A 42 -2.18 -13.13 -2.49
CA VAL A 42 -3.32 -12.46 -3.12
C VAL A 42 -4.32 -11.93 -2.09
N ARG A 43 -4.65 -12.75 -1.08
CA ARG A 43 -5.57 -12.38 0.00
C ARG A 43 -5.00 -11.24 0.85
N LYS A 44 -3.74 -11.31 1.28
CA LYS A 44 -3.02 -10.28 2.03
C LYS A 44 -3.08 -8.93 1.32
N TRP A 45 -2.57 -8.89 0.09
CA TRP A 45 -2.51 -7.65 -0.68
C TRP A 45 -3.89 -7.10 -1.03
N ARG A 46 -4.91 -7.95 -1.19
CA ARG A 46 -6.29 -7.50 -1.39
C ARG A 46 -6.86 -6.81 -0.14
N ILE A 47 -6.62 -7.35 1.05
CA ILE A 47 -7.07 -6.77 2.32
C ILE A 47 -6.38 -5.42 2.55
N ILE A 48 -5.05 -5.37 2.41
CA ILE A 48 -4.26 -4.14 2.59
C ILE A 48 -4.67 -3.08 1.57
N HIS A 49 -4.80 -3.43 0.28
CA HIS A 49 -5.24 -2.51 -0.76
C HIS A 49 -6.61 -1.89 -0.45
N LYS A 50 -7.58 -2.72 -0.02
CA LYS A 50 -8.91 -2.22 0.37
C LYS A 50 -8.84 -1.31 1.58
N PHE A 51 -8.03 -1.67 2.58
CA PHE A 51 -7.87 -0.87 3.80
C PHE A 51 -7.30 0.51 3.47
N ILE A 52 -6.18 0.59 2.74
CA ILE A 52 -5.55 1.87 2.38
C ILE A 52 -6.48 2.71 1.51
N HIS A 53 -7.14 2.10 0.52
CA HIS A 53 -8.08 2.81 -0.34
C HIS A 53 -9.27 3.39 0.43
N ALA A 54 -9.73 2.72 1.48
CA ALA A 54 -10.84 3.19 2.32
C ALA A 54 -10.41 4.25 3.35
N ASN A 55 -9.12 4.35 3.64
CA ASN A 55 -8.55 5.24 4.67
C ASN A 55 -7.47 6.14 4.04
N PRO A 56 -7.86 7.12 3.20
CA PRO A 56 -6.90 8.01 2.59
C PRO A 56 -6.22 8.88 3.65
N PHE A 57 -4.91 9.05 3.52
CA PHE A 57 -4.13 9.99 4.32
C PHE A 57 -3.67 11.17 3.46
N ARG A 58 -3.45 12.31 4.11
CA ARG A 58 -2.87 13.50 3.49
C ARG A 58 -1.60 13.88 4.20
N VAL A 59 -0.64 14.35 3.42
CA VAL A 59 0.62 14.89 3.91
C VAL A 59 0.75 16.28 3.35
N SER A 60 1.19 17.24 4.17
CA SER A 60 1.37 18.62 3.74
C SER A 60 2.39 18.68 2.62
N ASP A 61 2.04 19.36 1.53
CA ASP A 61 2.90 19.62 0.38
C ASP A 61 4.01 20.64 0.69
N THR A 62 3.83 21.43 1.75
CA THR A 62 4.83 22.37 2.27
C THR A 62 6.03 21.71 2.95
N LEU A 63 5.95 20.41 3.27
CA LEU A 63 7.06 19.69 3.88
C LEU A 63 8.10 19.29 2.84
N PRO A 64 9.40 19.22 3.22
CA PRO A 64 10.41 18.52 2.42
C PRO A 64 9.94 17.11 2.04
N ARG A 65 10.31 16.65 0.84
CA ARG A 65 9.79 15.38 0.31
C ARG A 65 10.22 14.20 1.18
N SER A 66 11.42 14.23 1.76
CA SER A 66 11.88 13.22 2.70
C SER A 66 11.00 13.18 3.97
N ASP A 67 10.62 14.35 4.50
CA ASP A 67 9.73 14.46 5.65
C ASP A 67 8.30 14.03 5.34
N GLN A 68 7.83 14.28 4.12
CA GLN A 68 6.55 13.75 3.67
C GLN A 68 6.54 12.23 3.80
N TRP A 69 7.57 11.56 3.27
CA TRP A 69 7.70 10.11 3.34
C TRP A 69 7.91 9.58 4.76
N ARG A 70 8.65 10.29 5.63
CA ARG A 70 8.80 9.91 7.04
C ARG A 70 7.46 9.88 7.77
N ARG A 71 6.58 10.85 7.51
CA ARG A 71 5.22 10.87 8.08
C ARG A 71 4.38 9.71 7.58
N VAL A 72 4.46 9.39 6.29
CA VAL A 72 3.76 8.23 5.70
C VAL A 72 4.26 6.92 6.30
N LEU A 73 5.58 6.74 6.42
CA LEU A 73 6.18 5.58 7.06
C LEU A 73 5.70 5.42 8.50
N GLY A 74 5.74 6.49 9.31
CA GLY A 74 5.24 6.44 10.68
C GLY A 74 3.76 6.06 10.76
N HIS A 75 2.94 6.65 9.89
CA HIS A 75 1.51 6.35 9.82
C HIS A 75 1.25 4.88 9.42
N LEU A 76 1.80 4.42 8.30
CA LEU A 76 1.53 3.08 7.75
C LEU A 76 2.19 1.96 8.55
N LYS A 77 3.34 2.22 9.20
CA LYS A 77 3.93 1.28 10.16
C LYS A 77 3.00 1.03 11.34
N HIS A 78 2.28 2.05 11.81
CA HIS A 78 1.34 1.92 12.92
C HIS A 78 -0.01 1.33 12.51
N THR A 79 -0.54 1.70 11.35
CA THR A 79 -1.88 1.30 10.92
C THR A 79 -1.92 -0.02 10.14
N VAL A 80 -0.93 -0.26 9.28
CA VAL A 80 -0.83 -1.47 8.46
C VAL A 80 0.19 -2.43 9.05
N GLY A 81 1.42 -1.96 9.30
CA GLY A 81 2.49 -2.77 9.90
C GLY A 81 3.01 -3.89 9.00
N GLU A 82 2.77 -3.83 7.69
CA GLU A 82 3.30 -4.82 6.74
C GLU A 82 4.78 -4.52 6.41
N ALA A 83 5.61 -5.55 6.49
CA ALA A 83 7.07 -5.41 6.45
C ALA A 83 7.57 -4.94 5.09
N GLU A 84 7.12 -5.56 3.99
CA GLU A 84 7.56 -5.22 2.63
C GLU A 84 7.21 -3.76 2.26
N LEU A 85 6.01 -3.31 2.63
CA LEU A 85 5.56 -1.93 2.47
C LEU A 85 6.41 -0.98 3.30
N SER A 86 6.75 -1.35 4.53
CA SER A 86 7.60 -0.53 5.41
C SER A 86 9.02 -0.38 4.85
N GLU A 87 9.60 -1.46 4.34
CA GLU A 87 10.91 -1.45 3.67
C GLU A 87 10.88 -0.57 2.42
N TRP A 88 9.85 -0.73 1.58
CA TRP A 88 9.69 0.11 0.40
C TRP A 88 9.56 1.61 0.75
N LEU A 89 8.86 1.94 1.83
CA LEU A 89 8.72 3.31 2.33
C LEU A 89 10.05 3.88 2.85
N ILE A 90 10.87 3.07 3.53
CA ILE A 90 12.22 3.48 3.96
C ILE A 90 13.06 3.87 2.75
N VAL A 91 13.04 3.07 1.67
CA VAL A 91 13.71 3.42 0.42
C VAL A 91 13.20 4.76 -0.15
N GLN A 92 11.89 5.04 -0.08
CA GLN A 92 11.37 6.35 -0.53
C GLN A 92 11.90 7.52 0.31
N VAL A 93 12.05 7.34 1.62
CA VAL A 93 12.67 8.33 2.52
C VAL A 93 14.11 8.58 2.11
N ASP A 94 14.90 7.53 1.97
CA ASP A 94 16.34 7.63 1.68
C ASP A 94 16.59 8.29 0.32
N VAL A 95 15.84 7.86 -0.70
CA VAL A 95 15.96 8.43 -2.04
C VAL A 95 15.56 9.91 -2.04
N ALA A 96 14.48 10.29 -1.33
CA ALA A 96 14.08 11.69 -1.23
C ALA A 96 15.13 12.54 -0.49
N ALA A 97 15.71 12.02 0.60
CA ALA A 97 16.76 12.69 1.35
C ALA A 97 18.04 12.87 0.51
N ASN A 98 18.41 11.86 -0.28
CA ASN A 98 19.57 11.94 -1.17
C ASN A 98 19.38 13.00 -2.26
N ILE A 99 18.18 13.13 -2.82
CA ILE A 99 17.88 14.20 -3.79
C ILE A 99 17.98 15.58 -3.14
N GLU A 100 17.45 15.74 -1.94
CA GLU A 100 17.55 17.00 -1.17
C GLU A 100 19.01 17.37 -0.88
N ALA A 101 19.87 16.37 -0.65
CA ALA A 101 21.31 16.54 -0.50
C ALA A 101 22.07 16.76 -1.82
N GLY A 102 21.38 16.77 -2.97
CA GLY A 102 21.99 17.00 -4.29
C GLY A 102 22.60 15.75 -4.95
N ILE A 103 22.37 14.55 -4.40
CA ILE A 103 22.85 13.28 -4.95
C ILE A 103 21.89 12.85 -6.07
N ARG A 104 22.27 13.13 -7.32
CA ARG A 104 21.39 13.02 -8.51
C ARG A 104 21.27 11.62 -9.12
N ASP A 105 22.04 10.63 -8.65
CA ASP A 105 22.06 9.29 -9.24
C ASP A 105 20.94 8.37 -8.74
N LEU A 106 20.16 8.84 -7.76
CA LEU A 106 19.03 8.10 -7.20
C LEU A 106 17.73 8.79 -7.62
N ARG A 107 16.95 8.14 -8.48
CA ARG A 107 15.65 8.65 -8.92
C ARG A 107 14.53 8.11 -8.03
N PRO A 108 13.61 8.98 -7.59
CA PRO A 108 12.18 8.79 -7.69
C PRO A 108 11.68 9.87 -8.66
N ARG A 109 11.31 9.48 -9.87
CA ARG A 109 10.92 10.42 -10.95
C ARG A 109 9.56 11.11 -10.72
N ARG A 110 8.97 10.95 -9.54
CA ARG A 110 7.53 11.04 -9.30
C ARG A 110 7.22 11.98 -8.14
N SER A 111 6.68 13.14 -8.50
CA SER A 111 6.27 14.22 -7.60
C SER A 111 4.80 14.13 -7.16
N GLU A 112 4.10 13.06 -7.53
CA GLU A 112 2.71 12.84 -7.14
C GLU A 112 2.54 12.77 -5.60
N PRO A 113 1.32 13.00 -5.08
CA PRO A 113 1.02 12.79 -3.67
C PRO A 113 1.44 11.40 -3.18
N CYS A 114 2.01 11.33 -1.97
CA CYS A 114 2.48 10.06 -1.41
C CYS A 114 1.37 9.00 -1.34
N PHE A 115 0.12 9.41 -1.09
CA PHE A 115 -1.01 8.50 -1.06
C PHE A 115 -1.20 7.76 -2.38
N ASP A 116 -1.14 8.46 -3.51
CA ASP A 116 -1.36 7.88 -4.83
C ASP A 116 -0.26 6.86 -5.16
N LEU A 117 0.99 7.18 -4.84
CA LEU A 117 2.13 6.29 -5.03
C LEU A 117 2.07 5.05 -4.15
N VAL A 118 1.65 5.20 -2.89
CA VAL A 118 1.42 4.06 -1.98
C VAL A 118 0.29 3.17 -2.51
N LEU A 119 -0.83 3.76 -2.91
CA LEU A 119 -1.97 3.02 -3.42
C LEU A 119 -1.59 2.25 -4.70
N GLU A 120 -0.83 2.88 -5.59
CA GLU A 120 -0.28 2.24 -6.78
C GLU A 120 0.64 1.07 -6.43
N TYR A 121 1.60 1.27 -5.53
CA TYR A 121 2.52 0.21 -5.09
C TYR A 121 1.75 -1.02 -4.57
N VAL A 122 0.79 -0.80 -3.67
CA VAL A 122 -0.01 -1.89 -3.08
C VAL A 122 -0.91 -2.56 -4.13
N SER A 123 -1.46 -1.79 -5.07
CA SER A 123 -2.19 -2.34 -6.22
C SER A 123 -1.29 -3.22 -7.09
N ASN A 124 -0.03 -2.82 -7.32
CA ASN A 124 0.96 -3.58 -8.08
C ASN A 124 1.33 -4.89 -7.38
N ARG A 125 1.51 -4.87 -6.06
CA ARG A 125 1.75 -6.09 -5.26
C ARG A 125 0.61 -7.09 -5.38
N LYS A 126 -0.63 -6.61 -5.27
CA LYS A 126 -1.84 -7.43 -5.50
C LYS A 126 -1.85 -8.04 -6.91
N ARG A 127 -1.54 -7.25 -7.95
CA ARG A 127 -1.47 -7.73 -9.34
C ARG A 127 -0.38 -8.77 -9.54
N LYS A 128 0.80 -8.57 -8.96
CA LYS A 128 1.92 -9.52 -9.02
C LYS A 128 1.55 -10.84 -8.34
N ALA A 129 0.97 -10.80 -7.15
CA ALA A 129 0.52 -12.00 -6.45
C ALA A 129 -0.52 -12.77 -7.29
N LEU A 130 -1.46 -12.06 -7.94
CA LEU A 130 -2.45 -12.69 -8.81
C LEU A 130 -1.82 -13.33 -10.07
N ALA A 131 -0.78 -12.70 -10.62
CA ALA A 131 -0.07 -13.26 -11.76
C ALA A 131 0.66 -14.55 -11.38
N VAL A 132 1.34 -14.57 -10.22
CA VAL A 132 2.03 -15.76 -9.71
C VAL A 132 1.06 -16.92 -9.46
N LEU A 133 -0.11 -16.66 -8.85
CA LEU A 133 -1.11 -17.71 -8.59
C LEU A 133 -1.69 -18.33 -9.88
N LYS A 134 -1.67 -17.59 -10.99
CA LYS A 134 -2.27 -18.02 -12.26
C LYS A 134 -1.26 -18.60 -13.26
N TRP A 135 0.02 -18.57 -12.93
CA TRP A 135 1.09 -19.03 -13.80
C TRP A 135 1.33 -20.52 -13.59
#